data_AF-A0A2V9XVK5-F1
#
_entry.id   AF-A0A2V9XVK5-F1
#
_cell.length_a   1.000
_cell.length_b   1.000
_cell.length_c   1.000
_cell.angle_alpha   90.00
_cell.angle_beta   90.00
_cell.angle_gamma   90.00
#
_symmetry.space_group_name_H-M   'P 1'
#
loop_
_entity.id
_entity.type
_entity.pdbx_description
1 polymer ?
#
loop_
_entity_poly.entity_id
_entity_poly.type
_entity_poly.pdbx_seq_one_letter_code
_entity_poly.pdbx_strand_id
1 'polypeptide(L)'
;MLLRDARPLLAKRHNPLAYFEKDIPDSEKANLAPFSQFADDLAHQSLANYSFFVPNLIHDAHDVKGANDRDLGIAKCADSTALKQADDWLRDTVGPLVQSTIFKEKGLLVIVFDEACNEDESDGSGHQGGGRVPMVLVSSRVKPGYRSVALYHHENTLRLMLEALGLESTNWPGAAKDASSMAEFFTSSR
;
A
#
# COMPACT_ATOMS: atom_id res chain seq x y z
N MET A 1 -3.38 -9.83 7.04
CA MET A 1 -2.42 -9.46 8.10
C MET A 1 -1.90 -8.06 7.85
N LEU A 2 -2.06 -7.15 8.80
CA LEU A 2 -1.48 -5.82 8.82
C LEU A 2 -0.11 -5.93 9.49
N LEU A 3 0.91 -5.31 8.90
CA LEU A 3 2.29 -5.44 9.37
C LEU A 3 2.84 -4.07 9.76
N ARG A 4 3.38 -3.96 10.98
CA ARG A 4 3.83 -2.70 11.59
C ARG A 4 5.29 -2.79 12.03
N ASP A 5 6.12 -1.82 11.67
CA ASP A 5 7.48 -1.70 12.20
C ASP A 5 7.51 -1.20 13.65
N ALA A 6 8.69 -1.12 14.26
CA ALA A 6 8.93 -0.76 15.65
C ALA A 6 8.23 0.55 16.09
N ARG A 7 7.69 0.53 17.31
CA ARG A 7 6.69 1.46 17.85
C ARG A 7 7.03 2.97 17.90
N PRO A 8 8.27 3.50 17.89
CA PRO A 8 8.44 4.96 17.84
C PRO A 8 8.25 5.55 16.44
N LEU A 9 8.28 4.75 15.37
CA LEU A 9 8.24 5.22 13.99
C LEU A 9 6.93 4.86 13.25
N LEU A 10 5.95 4.28 13.96
CA LEU A 10 4.65 3.98 13.38
C LEU A 10 3.66 5.12 13.63
N ALA A 11 3.18 5.73 12.57
CA ALA A 11 2.09 6.69 12.64
C ALA A 11 0.74 5.98 12.47
N LYS A 12 -0.08 5.92 13.55
CA LYS A 12 -1.44 5.36 13.48
C LYS A 12 -2.27 6.01 12.36
N ARG A 13 -2.08 7.31 12.12
CA ARG A 13 -2.76 8.07 11.05
C ARG A 13 -2.51 7.53 9.64
N HIS A 14 -1.40 6.85 9.38
CA HIS A 14 -1.11 6.24 8.07
C HIS A 14 -1.63 4.78 7.98
N ASN A 15 -2.33 4.30 9.01
CA ASN A 15 -2.80 2.93 9.12
C ASN A 15 -4.33 2.88 9.31
N PRO A 16 -5.10 2.95 8.21
CA PRO A 16 -6.57 3.02 8.31
C PRO A 16 -7.17 1.81 9.02
N LEU A 17 -6.60 0.61 8.86
CA LEU A 17 -7.08 -0.60 9.54
C LEU A 17 -6.95 -0.54 11.07
N ALA A 18 -6.01 0.25 11.59
CA ALA A 18 -5.86 0.47 13.03
C ALA A 18 -7.02 1.25 13.67
N TYR A 19 -7.87 1.91 12.88
CA TYR A 19 -9.04 2.62 13.39
C TYR A 19 -10.22 1.67 13.66
N PHE A 20 -10.30 0.54 12.96
CA PHE A 20 -11.34 -0.48 13.13
C PHE A 20 -11.01 -1.50 14.23
N GLU A 21 -9.87 -1.37 14.93
CA GLU A 21 -9.44 -2.31 15.97
C GLU A 21 -10.50 -2.52 17.05
N LYS A 22 -11.32 -1.50 17.35
CA LYS A 22 -12.41 -1.60 18.33
C LYS A 22 -13.67 -2.28 17.79
N ASP A 23 -13.81 -2.37 16.48
CA ASP A 23 -15.00 -2.84 15.78
C ASP A 23 -14.86 -4.29 15.28
N ILE A 24 -13.66 -4.88 15.41
CA ILE A 24 -13.37 -6.26 15.01
C ILE A 24 -13.28 -7.20 16.22
N PRO A 25 -13.65 -8.50 16.06
CA PRO A 25 -13.51 -9.51 17.10
C PRO A 25 -12.06 -9.67 17.58
N ASP A 26 -11.85 -10.09 18.82
CA ASP A 26 -10.50 -10.30 19.39
C ASP A 26 -9.65 -11.30 18.57
N SER A 27 -10.29 -12.30 17.97
CA SER A 27 -9.64 -13.25 17.06
C SER A 27 -9.02 -12.58 15.84
N GLU A 28 -9.61 -11.48 15.36
CA GLU A 28 -9.16 -10.73 14.19
C GLU A 28 -8.10 -9.68 14.56
N LYS A 29 -8.01 -9.27 15.83
CA LYS A 29 -6.96 -8.32 16.27
C LYS A 29 -5.56 -8.90 16.14
N ALA A 30 -5.42 -10.22 16.25
CA ALA A 30 -4.16 -10.91 15.98
C ALA A 30 -3.67 -10.72 14.54
N ASN A 31 -4.56 -10.36 13.60
CA ASN A 31 -4.17 -10.01 12.24
C ASN A 31 -3.48 -8.64 12.15
N LEU A 32 -3.47 -7.83 13.22
CA LEU A 32 -2.67 -6.61 13.35
C LEU A 32 -1.28 -6.96 13.91
N ALA A 33 -0.44 -7.60 13.09
CA ALA A 33 0.83 -8.17 13.49
C ALA A 33 2.02 -7.18 13.34
N PRO A 34 3.12 -7.42 14.07
CA PRO A 34 4.39 -6.76 13.78
C PRO A 34 4.96 -7.19 12.42
N PHE A 35 5.71 -6.31 11.76
CA PHE A 35 6.29 -6.55 10.45
C PHE A 35 7.21 -7.77 10.41
N SER A 36 7.85 -8.13 11.52
CA SER A 36 8.68 -9.34 11.63
C SER A 36 7.94 -10.63 11.27
N GLN A 37 6.62 -10.72 11.50
CA GLN A 37 5.81 -11.88 11.14
C GLN A 37 5.80 -12.15 9.64
N PHE A 38 5.97 -11.11 8.81
CA PHE A 38 5.93 -11.24 7.35
C PHE A 38 7.05 -12.13 6.81
N ALA A 39 8.26 -11.92 7.30
CA ALA A 39 9.42 -12.67 6.84
C ALA A 39 9.27 -14.15 7.19
N ASP A 40 8.77 -14.43 8.40
CA ASP A 40 8.47 -15.78 8.86
C ASP A 40 7.37 -16.42 8.02
N ASP A 41 6.27 -15.69 7.73
CA ASP A 41 5.17 -16.21 6.91
C ASP A 41 5.59 -16.48 5.47
N LEU A 42 6.44 -15.63 4.91
CA LEU A 42 7.01 -15.83 3.57
C LEU A 42 7.90 -17.07 3.54
N ALA A 43 8.75 -17.27 4.55
CA ALA A 43 9.65 -18.41 4.65
C ALA A 43 8.90 -19.75 4.81
N HIS A 44 7.78 -19.73 5.54
CA HIS A 44 6.96 -20.92 5.80
C HIS A 44 5.79 -21.12 4.81
N GLN A 45 5.69 -20.28 3.77
CA GLN A 45 4.60 -20.31 2.79
C GLN A 45 3.20 -20.15 3.41
N SER A 46 3.10 -19.42 4.52
CA SER A 46 1.88 -19.17 5.30
C SER A 46 1.34 -17.75 5.14
N LEU A 47 1.70 -17.06 4.06
CA LEU A 47 1.21 -15.71 3.77
C LEU A 47 -0.32 -15.64 3.79
N ALA A 48 -0.85 -14.59 4.43
CA ALA A 48 -2.27 -14.27 4.34
C ALA A 48 -2.69 -13.95 2.89
N ASN A 49 -3.95 -14.24 2.55
CA ASN A 49 -4.54 -13.87 1.26
C ASN A 49 -4.55 -12.35 1.01
N TYR A 50 -4.54 -11.56 2.09
CA TYR A 50 -4.45 -10.11 2.05
C TYR A 50 -3.46 -9.63 3.12
N SER A 51 -2.49 -8.82 2.70
CA SER A 51 -1.54 -8.16 3.59
C SER A 51 -1.48 -6.68 3.27
N PHE A 52 -1.54 -5.85 4.31
CA PHE A 52 -1.46 -4.38 4.18
C PHE A 52 -0.19 -3.91 4.89
N PHE A 53 0.65 -3.20 4.16
CA PHE A 53 1.94 -2.72 4.63
C PHE A 53 1.90 -1.21 4.71
N VAL A 54 2.32 -0.68 5.86
CA VAL A 54 2.56 0.75 6.03
C VAL A 54 4.03 0.87 6.40
N PRO A 55 4.86 1.53 5.56
CA PRO A 55 6.23 1.84 5.94
C PRO A 55 6.24 2.63 7.25
N ASN A 56 7.35 2.54 7.99
CA ASN A 56 7.56 3.44 9.11
C ASN A 56 7.86 4.87 8.57
N LEU A 57 7.86 5.86 9.46
CA LEU A 57 8.10 7.26 9.06
C LEU A 57 9.44 7.46 8.32
N ILE A 58 10.49 6.68 8.59
CA ILE A 58 11.78 6.83 7.89
C ILE A 58 11.71 6.36 6.43
N HIS A 59 10.80 5.44 6.13
CA HIS A 59 10.71 4.77 4.83
C HIS A 59 9.42 5.09 4.06
N ASP A 60 8.63 6.06 4.52
CA ASP A 60 7.35 6.44 3.88
C ASP A 60 7.51 7.46 2.73
N ALA A 61 8.76 7.84 2.43
CA ALA A 61 9.14 8.86 1.45
C ALA A 61 8.62 10.29 1.75
N HIS A 62 8.05 10.50 2.94
CA HIS A 62 7.60 11.81 3.42
C HIS A 62 8.55 12.35 4.50
N ASP A 63 8.99 11.53 5.46
CA ASP A 63 9.92 12.00 6.49
C ASP A 63 11.38 11.73 6.10
N VAL A 64 12.27 12.62 6.53
CA VAL A 64 13.73 12.45 6.39
C VAL A 64 14.33 12.26 7.77
N LYS A 65 15.10 11.18 7.91
CA LYS A 65 15.89 10.92 9.11
C LYS A 65 16.88 12.07 9.34
N GLY A 66 16.75 12.72 10.49
CA GLY A 66 17.69 13.71 11.00
C GLY A 66 18.95 13.06 11.58
N ALA A 67 19.63 13.76 12.50
CA ALA A 67 20.90 13.29 13.06
C ALA A 67 20.79 11.99 13.91
N ASN A 68 19.58 11.61 14.32
CA ASN A 68 19.29 10.37 15.04
C ASN A 68 17.87 9.87 14.68
N ASP A 69 17.51 8.64 15.06
CA ASP A 69 16.20 8.01 14.75
C ASP A 69 14.99 8.65 15.46
N ARG A 70 15.17 9.76 16.18
CA ARG A 70 14.09 10.49 16.86
C ARG A 70 13.84 11.88 16.28
N ASP A 71 14.82 12.43 15.58
CA ASP A 71 14.71 13.70 14.89
C ASP A 71 14.24 13.42 13.46
N LEU A 72 12.94 13.59 13.21
CA LEU A 72 12.37 13.49 11.86
C LEU A 72 12.10 14.89 11.32
N GLY A 73 12.57 15.15 10.11
CA GLY A 73 12.18 16.31 9.30
C GLY A 73 11.18 15.92 8.23
N ILE A 74 10.58 16.91 7.57
CA ILE A 74 9.70 16.69 6.42
C ILE A 74 10.53 16.83 5.14
N ALA A 75 10.45 15.84 4.26
CA ALA A 75 11.05 15.87 2.94
C ALA A 75 10.41 16.98 2.09
N LYS A 76 11.18 17.57 1.19
CA LYS A 76 10.59 18.37 0.12
C LYS A 76 9.87 17.44 -0.86
N CYS A 77 8.90 17.99 -1.58
CA CYS A 77 8.25 17.24 -2.65
C CYS A 77 9.28 16.67 -3.62
N ALA A 78 9.17 15.38 -3.93
CA ALA A 78 10.11 14.62 -4.76
C ALA A 78 11.58 14.66 -4.29
N ASP A 79 11.83 14.77 -2.97
CA ASP A 79 13.18 14.68 -2.41
C ASP A 79 13.82 13.33 -2.75
N SER A 80 14.94 13.37 -3.48
CA SER A 80 15.61 12.15 -3.94
C SER A 80 16.17 11.28 -2.82
N THR A 81 16.48 11.87 -1.66
CA THR A 81 17.04 11.16 -0.52
C THR A 81 15.95 10.38 0.22
N ALA A 82 14.79 10.99 0.42
CA ALA A 82 13.61 10.33 0.98
C ALA A 82 13.13 9.20 0.03
N LEU A 83 12.99 9.51 -1.26
CA LEU A 83 12.59 8.53 -2.27
C LEU A 83 13.57 7.35 -2.37
N LYS A 84 14.88 7.61 -2.31
CA LYS A 84 15.89 6.54 -2.33
C LYS A 84 15.79 5.65 -1.08
N GLN A 85 15.56 6.22 0.11
CA GLN A 85 15.39 5.43 1.33
C GLN A 85 14.15 4.54 1.27
N ALA A 86 13.03 5.07 0.76
CA ALA A 86 11.83 4.27 0.54
C ALA A 86 12.04 3.17 -0.52
N ASP A 87 12.73 3.46 -1.62
CA ASP A 87 13.06 2.48 -2.67
C ASP A 87 14.00 1.37 -2.15
N ASP A 88 15.06 1.73 -1.42
CA ASP A 88 15.96 0.77 -0.79
C ASP A 88 15.20 -0.14 0.18
N TRP A 89 14.34 0.45 1.03
CA TRP A 89 13.51 -0.31 1.97
C TRP A 89 12.53 -1.23 1.26
N LEU A 90 11.86 -0.74 0.20
CA LEU A 90 10.93 -1.52 -0.61
C LEU A 90 11.66 -2.70 -1.26
N ARG A 91 12.81 -2.46 -1.88
CA ARG A 91 13.64 -3.53 -2.47
C ARG A 91 13.97 -4.60 -1.45
N ASP A 92 14.40 -4.22 -0.25
CA ASP A 92 14.85 -5.18 0.76
C ASP A 92 13.67 -5.92 1.42
N THR A 93 12.52 -5.24 1.55
CA THR A 93 11.30 -5.73 2.20
C THR A 93 10.44 -6.60 1.28
N VAL A 94 10.07 -6.09 0.09
CA VAL A 94 9.19 -6.79 -0.85
C VAL A 94 9.94 -7.51 -1.96
N GLY A 95 11.25 -7.25 -2.13
CA GLY A 95 12.09 -7.98 -3.09
C GLY A 95 12.01 -9.50 -2.94
N PRO A 96 12.17 -10.06 -1.73
CA PRO A 96 11.99 -11.49 -1.50
C PRO A 96 10.59 -11.99 -1.86
N LEU A 97 9.54 -11.20 -1.58
CA LEU A 97 8.16 -11.53 -1.93
C LEU A 97 8.00 -11.64 -3.44
N VAL A 98 8.39 -10.62 -4.21
CA VAL A 98 8.18 -10.61 -5.67
C VAL A 98 9.02 -11.68 -6.39
N GLN A 99 10.10 -12.14 -5.76
CA GLN A 99 10.91 -13.26 -6.26
C GLN A 99 10.35 -14.64 -5.90
N SER A 100 9.48 -14.73 -4.90
CA SER A 100 8.90 -15.98 -4.41
C SER A 100 7.99 -16.66 -5.44
N THR A 101 7.92 -17.98 -5.39
CA THR A 101 7.03 -18.78 -6.25
C THR A 101 5.57 -18.42 -6.04
N ILE A 102 5.13 -18.28 -4.78
CA ILE A 102 3.75 -17.95 -4.43
C ILE A 102 3.29 -16.63 -5.06
N PHE A 103 4.17 -15.61 -5.06
CA PHE A 103 3.86 -14.34 -5.69
C PHE A 103 3.87 -14.42 -7.22
N LYS A 104 4.87 -15.09 -7.82
CA LYS A 104 4.96 -15.22 -9.29
C LYS A 104 3.75 -15.94 -9.90
N GLU A 105 3.15 -16.90 -9.18
CA GLU A 105 1.99 -17.64 -9.66
C GLU A 105 0.66 -16.88 -9.54
N LYS A 106 0.45 -16.19 -8.41
CA LYS A 106 -0.88 -15.66 -8.04
C LYS A 106 -0.87 -14.26 -7.41
N GLY A 107 0.30 -13.71 -7.12
CA GLY A 107 0.45 -12.47 -6.37
C GLY A 107 -0.01 -11.23 -7.13
N LEU A 108 -0.59 -10.30 -6.38
CA LEU A 108 -0.79 -8.91 -6.77
C LEU A 108 -0.20 -8.04 -5.67
N LEU A 109 0.78 -7.21 -6.03
CA LEU A 109 1.29 -6.15 -5.19
C LEU A 109 0.79 -4.82 -5.74
N VAL A 110 0.19 -4.03 -4.85
CA VAL A 110 -0.22 -2.65 -5.11
C VAL A 110 0.69 -1.76 -4.27
N ILE A 111 1.47 -0.90 -4.92
CA ILE A 111 2.21 0.17 -4.26
C ILE A 111 1.50 1.47 -4.62
N VAL A 112 1.07 2.23 -3.61
CA VAL A 112 0.33 3.47 -3.79
C VAL A 112 0.67 4.43 -2.65
N PHE A 113 0.72 5.72 -2.96
CA PHE A 113 0.89 6.78 -1.96
C PHE A 113 -0.48 7.27 -1.51
N ASP A 114 -0.63 7.59 -0.23
CA ASP A 114 -1.89 8.05 0.36
C ASP A 114 -2.25 9.48 -0.08
N GLU A 115 -1.27 10.37 -0.16
CA GLU A 115 -1.43 11.76 -0.58
C GLU A 115 -0.29 12.21 -1.51
N ALA A 116 -0.55 13.26 -2.28
CA ALA A 116 0.51 13.98 -2.97
C ALA A 116 1.12 15.04 -2.04
N CYS A 117 2.16 15.71 -2.49
CA CYS A 117 2.76 16.80 -1.74
C CYS A 117 1.75 17.94 -1.51
N ASN A 118 1.92 18.70 -0.43
CA ASN A 118 1.03 19.81 -0.08
C ASN A 118 0.86 20.87 -1.18
N GLU A 119 1.84 20.99 -2.08
CA GLU A 119 1.82 21.93 -3.21
C GLU A 119 1.14 21.38 -4.48
N ASP A 120 0.77 20.10 -4.50
CA ASP A 120 0.05 19.49 -5.62
C ASP A 120 -1.46 19.69 -5.43
N GLU A 121 -2.10 20.44 -6.32
CA GLU A 121 -3.56 20.62 -6.36
C GLU A 121 -4.17 19.98 -7.61
N SER A 122 -3.47 19.05 -8.25
CA SER A 122 -3.88 18.46 -9.53
C SER A 122 -5.11 17.56 -9.46
N ASP A 123 -5.61 17.28 -8.26
CA ASP A 123 -6.92 16.65 -8.04
C ASP A 123 -8.08 17.66 -8.10
N GLY A 124 -7.79 18.97 -8.14
CA GLY A 124 -8.78 20.04 -8.18
C GLY A 124 -9.59 20.19 -6.89
N SER A 125 -9.16 19.56 -5.79
CA SER A 125 -9.91 19.57 -4.53
C SER A 125 -9.73 20.87 -3.74
N GLY A 126 -8.69 21.67 -4.06
CA GLY A 126 -8.41 22.93 -3.38
C GLY A 126 -8.02 22.78 -1.90
N HIS A 127 -7.64 21.57 -1.46
CA HIS A 127 -7.14 21.27 -0.11
C HIS A 127 -5.68 20.79 -0.16
N GLN A 128 -4.95 21.00 0.93
CA GLN A 128 -3.57 20.52 1.12
C GLN A 128 -3.57 18.98 1.24
N GLY A 129 -2.71 18.28 0.49
CA GLY A 129 -2.64 16.81 0.45
C GLY A 129 -3.53 16.15 -0.61
N GLY A 130 -4.25 16.96 -1.40
CA GLY A 130 -4.84 16.54 -2.67
C GLY A 130 -3.77 16.31 -3.74
N GLY A 131 -4.10 15.65 -4.86
CA GLY A 131 -3.21 15.59 -6.03
C GLY A 131 -3.14 14.25 -6.73
N ARG A 132 -2.15 14.10 -7.61
CA ARG A 132 -1.93 12.88 -8.42
C ARG A 132 -0.79 12.06 -7.83
N VAL A 133 -1.17 10.99 -7.14
CA VAL A 133 -0.22 10.01 -6.59
C VAL A 133 0.17 8.93 -7.60
N PRO A 134 1.40 8.41 -7.54
CA PRO A 134 1.77 7.23 -8.30
C PRO A 134 1.14 5.98 -7.69
N MET A 135 0.68 5.08 -8.57
CA MET A 135 0.28 3.72 -8.22
C MET A 135 0.98 2.74 -9.17
N VAL A 136 1.63 1.73 -8.59
CA VAL A 136 2.33 0.68 -9.31
C VAL A 136 1.69 -0.65 -9.00
N LEU A 137 1.31 -1.38 -10.05
CA LEU A 137 0.82 -2.75 -9.97
C LEU A 137 1.90 -3.73 -10.41
N VAL A 138 2.18 -4.71 -9.56
CA VAL A 138 3.14 -5.79 -9.86
C VAL A 138 2.42 -7.12 -9.75
N SER A 139 2.42 -7.90 -10.83
CA SER A 139 1.84 -9.24 -10.91
C SER A 139 2.32 -9.93 -12.19
N SER A 140 2.26 -11.26 -12.25
CA SER A 140 2.40 -11.99 -13.52
C SER A 140 1.21 -11.79 -14.46
N ARG A 141 0.11 -11.21 -13.97
CA ARG A 141 -1.14 -11.02 -14.72
C ARG A 141 -1.34 -9.61 -15.26
N VAL A 142 -0.54 -8.64 -14.84
CA VAL A 142 -0.62 -7.27 -15.37
C VAL A 142 0.03 -7.18 -16.75
N LYS A 143 -0.40 -6.21 -17.56
CA LYS A 143 0.25 -5.85 -18.82
C LYS A 143 1.61 -5.20 -18.53
N PRO A 144 2.74 -5.82 -18.91
CA PRO A 144 4.06 -5.27 -18.58
C PRO A 144 4.27 -3.89 -19.22
N GLY A 145 4.76 -2.93 -18.43
CA GLY A 145 5.04 -1.57 -18.90
C GLY A 145 3.78 -0.75 -19.27
N TYR A 146 2.59 -1.24 -18.95
CA TYR A 146 1.34 -0.52 -19.25
C TYR A 146 1.14 0.67 -18.32
N ARG A 147 0.76 1.80 -18.91
CA ARG A 147 0.37 3.01 -18.19
C ARG A 147 -1.02 3.41 -18.65
N SER A 148 -1.99 3.38 -17.73
CA SER A 148 -3.34 3.87 -18.02
C SER A 148 -3.34 5.40 -18.18
N VAL A 149 -4.29 5.88 -18.99
CA VAL A 149 -4.64 7.30 -19.12
C VAL A 149 -5.97 7.64 -18.43
N ALA A 150 -6.66 6.64 -17.87
CA ALA A 150 -7.88 6.83 -17.11
C ALA A 150 -7.59 7.50 -15.77
N LEU A 151 -8.57 8.25 -15.26
CA LEU A 151 -8.53 8.80 -13.91
C LEU A 151 -9.05 7.76 -12.92
N TYR A 152 -8.27 7.51 -11.88
CA TYR A 152 -8.63 6.65 -10.77
C TYR A 152 -8.40 7.38 -9.45
N HIS A 153 -9.25 7.07 -8.48
CA HIS A 153 -9.18 7.52 -7.10
C HIS A 153 -8.96 6.31 -6.18
N HIS A 154 -8.72 6.56 -4.88
CA HIS A 154 -8.43 5.50 -3.91
C HIS A 154 -9.55 4.46 -3.78
N GLU A 155 -10.81 4.83 -4.03
CA GLU A 155 -11.92 3.87 -4.09
C GLU A 155 -11.79 2.87 -5.24
N ASN A 156 -11.14 3.22 -6.35
CA ASN A 156 -10.85 2.28 -7.44
C ASN A 156 -9.79 1.27 -7.00
N THR A 157 -8.78 1.71 -6.24
CA THR A 157 -7.78 0.82 -5.63
C THR A 157 -8.44 -0.15 -4.66
N LEU A 158 -9.38 0.33 -3.84
CA LEU A 158 -10.16 -0.53 -2.94
C LEU A 158 -10.99 -1.53 -3.74
N ARG A 159 -11.71 -1.09 -4.78
CA ARG A 159 -12.46 -1.98 -5.67
C ARG A 159 -11.56 -3.06 -6.28
N LEU A 160 -10.38 -2.69 -6.80
CA LEU A 160 -9.40 -3.62 -7.35
C LEU A 160 -9.02 -4.72 -6.34
N MET A 161 -8.75 -4.35 -5.09
CA MET A 161 -8.40 -5.31 -4.04
C MET A 161 -9.56 -6.25 -3.71
N LEU A 162 -10.79 -5.73 -3.64
CA LEU A 162 -12.00 -6.53 -3.39
C LEU A 162 -12.29 -7.51 -4.54
N GLU A 163 -12.15 -7.05 -5.79
CA GLU A 163 -12.26 -7.89 -6.99
C GLU A 163 -11.19 -9.00 -6.99
N ALA A 164 -9.93 -8.66 -6.67
CA ALA A 164 -8.83 -9.64 -6.61
C ALA A 164 -9.03 -10.71 -5.51
N LEU A 165 -9.70 -10.35 -4.42
CA LEU A 165 -10.07 -11.27 -3.33
C LEU A 165 -11.33 -12.10 -3.64
N GLY A 166 -12.02 -11.82 -4.75
CA GLY A 166 -13.25 -12.50 -5.13
C GLY A 166 -14.43 -12.17 -4.22
N LEU A 167 -14.45 -10.98 -3.61
CA LEU A 167 -15.56 -10.56 -2.76
C LEU A 167 -16.76 -10.13 -3.61
N GLU A 168 -17.94 -10.58 -3.22
CA GLU A 168 -19.20 -10.23 -3.87
C GLU A 168 -19.46 -8.71 -3.83
N SER A 169 -19.90 -8.16 -4.96
CA SER A 169 -20.14 -6.71 -5.11
C SER A 169 -21.18 -6.13 -4.15
N THR A 170 -22.08 -6.97 -3.62
CA THR A 170 -23.04 -6.57 -2.58
C THR A 170 -22.38 -6.21 -1.25
N ASN A 171 -21.13 -6.66 -1.04
CA ASN A 171 -20.36 -6.44 0.19
C ASN A 171 -19.29 -5.36 0.04
N TRP A 172 -19.19 -4.69 -1.11
CA TRP A 172 -18.18 -3.65 -1.33
C TRP A 172 -18.56 -2.38 -0.54
N PRO A 173 -17.67 -1.88 0.35
CA PRO A 173 -17.96 -0.72 1.19
C PRO A 173 -17.78 0.60 0.45
N GLY A 174 -18.56 1.61 0.87
CA GLY A 174 -18.38 3.00 0.46
C GLY A 174 -18.38 3.23 -1.05
N ALA A 175 -17.56 4.18 -1.51
CA ALA A 175 -17.46 4.56 -2.92
C ALA A 175 -16.86 3.46 -3.82
N ALA A 176 -16.19 2.45 -3.26
CA ALA A 176 -15.63 1.34 -4.05
C ALA A 176 -16.72 0.53 -4.79
N LYS A 177 -17.95 0.55 -4.28
CA LYS A 177 -19.10 -0.09 -4.92
C LYS A 177 -19.39 0.49 -6.31
N ASP A 178 -19.26 1.80 -6.45
CA ASP A 178 -19.64 2.55 -7.65
C ASP A 178 -18.40 2.99 -8.48
N ALA A 179 -17.20 2.87 -7.91
CA ALA A 179 -15.92 3.14 -8.58
C ALA A 179 -15.76 2.29 -9.84
N SER A 180 -15.16 2.82 -10.90
CA SER A 180 -14.85 2.04 -12.12
C SER A 180 -13.82 0.93 -11.87
N SER A 181 -13.93 -0.21 -12.59
CA SER A 181 -12.95 -1.31 -12.47
C SER A 181 -11.60 -0.93 -13.08
N MET A 182 -10.52 -1.40 -12.45
CA MET A 182 -9.14 -1.29 -12.95
C MET A 182 -8.71 -2.55 -13.74
N ALA A 183 -9.65 -3.36 -14.23
CA ALA A 183 -9.36 -4.58 -15.00
C ALA A 183 -8.50 -4.31 -16.26
N GLU A 184 -8.47 -3.08 -16.77
CA GLU A 184 -7.63 -2.69 -17.90
C GLU A 184 -6.12 -2.87 -17.64
N PHE A 185 -5.67 -3.03 -16.40
CA PHE A 185 -4.25 -3.28 -16.12
C PHE A 185 -3.85 -4.73 -16.39
N PHE A 186 -4.80 -5.64 -16.58
CA PHE A 186 -4.55 -7.08 -16.66
C PHE A 186 -4.63 -7.63 -18.09
N THR A 187 -3.86 -8.68 -18.37
CA THR A 187 -3.78 -9.33 -19.70
C THR A 187 -5.00 -10.21 -19.99
N SER A 188 -5.77 -10.58 -18.98
CA SER A 188 -7.02 -11.33 -19.11
C SER A 188 -8.02 -10.86 -18.06
N SER A 189 -9.24 -10.56 -18.50
CA SER A 189 -10.41 -10.43 -17.63
C SER A 189 -10.78 -11.82 -17.11
N ARG A 190 -10.66 -12.05 -15.80
CA ARG A 190 -11.36 -13.15 -15.13
C ARG A 190 -12.21 -12.56 -14.04
#